data_AF-A0A7C2MWX4-F1
#
_entry.id   AF-A0A7C2MWX4-F1
#
_cell.length_a   1.000
_cell.length_b   1.000
_cell.length_c   1.000
_cell.angle_alpha   90.00
_cell.angle_beta   90.00
_cell.angle_gamma   90.00
#
_symmetry.space_group_name_H-M   'P 1'
#
loop_
_entity.id
_entity.type
_entity.pdbx_description
1 polymer ?
#
loop_
_entity_poly.entity_id
_entity_poly.type
_entity_poly.pdbx_seq_one_letter_code
_entity_poly.pdbx_strand_id
1 'polypeptide(L)'
;MSQRAQGFSLLEVLVALSIMALSLGVLYQTQIGATRNLTQSLALQRATLYAQSILANATGLAADHETQEGQFEDGYRWQLTITPIDILPPPPAEKPVIPMLQLDLDIFWQDGNKERQLHLQSLSRPHETK
;
A
#
# COMPACT_ATOMS: atom_id res chain seq x y z
N MET A 1 -8.74 65.64 26.89
CA MET A 1 -8.67 65.06 25.52
C MET A 1 -9.48 63.77 25.54
N SER A 2 -10.75 63.81 25.13
CA SER A 2 -11.61 62.62 25.15
C SER A 2 -11.33 61.77 23.91
N GLN A 3 -10.77 60.58 24.12
CA GLN A 3 -10.63 59.57 23.07
C GLN A 3 -12.04 59.13 22.67
N ARG A 4 -12.41 59.33 21.41
CA ARG A 4 -13.64 58.77 20.85
C ARG A 4 -13.45 57.26 20.75
N ALA A 5 -14.14 56.51 21.59
CA ALA A 5 -14.29 55.08 21.41
C ALA A 5 -15.03 54.84 20.09
N GLN A 6 -14.30 54.42 19.05
CA GLN A 6 -14.89 53.94 17.82
C GLN A 6 -15.52 52.58 18.10
N GLY A 7 -16.84 52.56 18.26
CA GLY A 7 -17.60 51.31 18.34
C GLY A 7 -17.53 50.57 17.00
N PHE A 8 -17.35 49.26 17.06
CA PHE A 8 -17.36 48.37 15.89
C PHE A 8 -18.64 48.57 15.06
N SER A 9 -18.49 48.64 13.73
CA SER A 9 -19.63 48.71 12.81
C SER A 9 -20.36 47.36 12.75
N LEU A 10 -21.69 47.36 12.61
CA LEU A 10 -22.46 46.12 12.36
C LEU A 10 -21.95 45.34 11.14
N LEU A 11 -21.48 46.07 10.12
CA LEU A 11 -20.90 45.47 8.92
C LEU A 11 -19.60 44.73 9.23
N GLU A 12 -18.83 45.21 10.21
CA GLU A 12 -17.55 44.65 10.59
C GLU A 12 -17.71 43.30 11.31
N VAL A 13 -18.70 43.20 12.20
CA VAL A 13 -19.07 41.93 12.86
C VAL A 13 -19.55 40.89 11.82
N LEU A 14 -20.33 41.33 10.83
CA LEU A 14 -20.83 40.46 9.77
C LEU A 14 -19.70 39.96 8.86
N VAL A 15 -18.78 40.84 8.48
CA VAL A 15 -17.60 40.48 7.68
C VAL A 15 -16.69 39.53 8.48
N ALA A 16 -16.45 39.80 9.76
CA ALA A 16 -15.66 38.93 10.63
C ALA A 16 -16.28 37.53 10.76
N LEU A 17 -17.60 37.44 10.97
CA LEU A 17 -18.31 36.16 10.97
C LEU A 17 -18.22 35.44 9.63
N SER A 18 -18.31 36.18 8.52
CA SER A 18 -18.25 35.61 7.17
C SER A 18 -16.86 35.01 6.88
N ILE A 19 -15.79 35.74 7.22
CA ILE A 19 -14.40 35.26 7.09
C ILE A 19 -14.18 34.04 7.98
N MET A 20 -14.69 34.07 9.22
CA MET A 20 -14.59 32.95 10.14
C MET A 20 -15.29 31.71 9.59
N ALA A 21 -16.53 31.84 9.12
CA ALA A 21 -17.29 30.72 8.56
C ALA A 21 -16.60 30.10 7.32
N LEU A 22 -16.08 30.93 6.41
CA LEU A 22 -15.33 30.47 5.25
C LEU A 22 -14.03 29.76 5.66
N SER A 23 -13.32 30.32 6.64
CA SER A 23 -12.09 29.75 7.17
C SER A 23 -12.33 28.38 7.81
N LEU A 24 -13.40 28.24 8.59
CA LEU A 24 -13.83 26.94 9.15
C LEU A 24 -14.18 25.94 8.04
N GLY A 25 -14.88 26.37 6.99
CA GLY A 25 -15.23 25.51 5.84
C GLY A 25 -13.99 24.94 5.14
N VAL A 26 -12.94 25.75 4.98
CA VAL A 26 -11.65 25.29 4.42
C VAL A 26 -10.94 24.32 5.38
N LEU A 27 -10.92 24.62 6.68
CA LEU A 27 -10.32 23.73 7.70
C LEU A 27 -11.01 22.36 7.77
N TYR A 28 -12.34 22.30 7.67
CA TYR A 28 -13.06 21.03 7.65
C TYR A 28 -12.72 20.17 6.44
N GLN A 29 -12.51 20.78 5.27
CA GLN A 29 -12.12 20.04 4.06
C GLN A 29 -10.74 19.38 4.19
N THR A 30 -9.77 20.02 4.84
CA THR A 30 -8.42 19.43 5.03
C THR A 30 -8.43 18.29 6.04
N GLN A 31 -9.31 18.34 7.05
CA GLN A 31 -9.42 17.29 8.06
C GLN A 31 -9.99 15.97 7.50
N ILE A 32 -10.95 16.04 6.57
CA ILE A 32 -11.60 14.86 5.99
C ILE A 32 -10.62 14.05 5.12
N GLY A 33 -9.72 14.72 4.40
CA GLY A 33 -8.68 14.05 3.61
C GLY A 33 -7.71 13.22 4.46
N ALA A 34 -7.37 13.69 5.66
CA ALA A 34 -6.41 13.02 6.55
C ALA A 34 -6.89 11.63 6.99
N THR A 35 -8.18 11.47 7.29
CA THR A 35 -8.74 10.17 7.73
C THR A 35 -8.75 9.11 6.62
N ARG A 36 -9.05 9.53 5.38
CA ARG A 36 -9.01 8.66 4.21
C ARG A 36 -7.58 8.23 3.85
N ASN A 37 -6.62 9.14 3.96
CA ASN A 37 -5.21 8.81 3.73
C ASN A 37 -4.69 7.81 4.77
N LEU A 38 -5.07 7.96 6.05
CA LEU A 38 -4.70 7.03 7.11
C LEU A 38 -5.27 5.63 6.88
N THR A 39 -6.56 5.52 6.53
CA THR A 39 -7.20 4.23 6.26
C THR A 39 -6.55 3.49 5.08
N GLN A 40 -6.22 4.22 4.00
CA GLN A 40 -5.50 3.65 2.86
C GLN A 40 -4.08 3.20 3.24
N SER A 41 -3.36 3.99 4.04
CA SER A 41 -2.02 3.62 4.53
C SER A 41 -2.06 2.32 5.35
N LEU A 42 -3.03 2.20 6.27
CA LEU A 42 -3.21 0.99 7.07
C LEU A 42 -3.53 -0.23 6.21
N ALA A 43 -4.38 -0.08 5.19
CA ALA A 43 -4.72 -1.16 4.28
C ALA A 43 -3.51 -1.66 3.48
N LEU A 44 -2.65 -0.75 3.01
CA LEU A 44 -1.42 -1.09 2.32
C LEU A 44 -0.40 -1.75 3.26
N GLN A 45 -0.26 -1.24 4.48
CA GLN A 45 0.62 -1.86 5.49
C GLN A 45 0.20 -3.29 5.80
N ARG A 46 -1.11 -3.56 5.94
CA ARG A 46 -1.62 -4.93 6.12
C ARG A 46 -1.34 -5.82 4.91
N ALA A 47 -1.62 -5.35 3.70
CA ALA A 47 -1.29 -6.08 2.47
C ALA A 47 0.21 -6.44 2.44
N THR A 48 1.08 -5.51 2.82
CA THR A 48 2.53 -5.73 2.85
C THR A 48 2.92 -6.77 3.89
N LEU A 49 2.32 -6.76 5.09
CA LEU A 49 2.57 -7.76 6.13
C LEU A 49 2.13 -9.16 5.69
N TYR A 50 0.95 -9.27 5.07
CA TYR A 50 0.50 -10.53 4.48
C TYR A 50 1.45 -11.01 3.39
N ALA A 51 1.92 -10.10 2.54
CA ALA A 51 2.86 -10.44 1.50
C ALA A 51 4.17 -11.00 2.05
N GLN A 52 4.72 -10.34 3.07
CA GLN A 52 5.92 -10.80 3.76
C GLN A 52 5.71 -12.18 4.40
N SER A 53 4.55 -12.42 5.02
CA SER A 53 4.24 -13.72 5.61
C SER A 53 4.13 -14.83 4.56
N ILE A 54 3.46 -14.58 3.44
CA ILE A 54 3.32 -15.56 2.35
C ILE A 54 4.68 -15.87 1.75
N LEU A 55 5.46 -14.84 1.41
CA LEU A 55 6.79 -15.00 0.83
C LEU A 55 7.76 -15.70 1.79
N ALA A 56 7.68 -15.42 3.10
CA ALA A 56 8.49 -16.11 4.10
C ALA A 56 8.16 -17.62 4.15
N ASN A 57 6.89 -17.99 4.06
CA ASN A 57 6.47 -19.39 4.01
C ASN A 57 6.80 -20.07 2.67
N ALA A 58 6.93 -19.30 1.59
CA ALA A 58 7.33 -19.79 0.28
C ALA A 58 8.85 -20.03 0.16
N THR A 59 9.65 -19.63 1.16
CA THR A 59 11.08 -19.92 1.16
C THR A 59 11.35 -21.41 1.33
N GLY A 60 12.15 -22.00 0.43
CA GLY A 60 12.49 -23.43 0.49
C GLY A 60 11.48 -24.36 -0.19
N LEU A 61 10.60 -23.84 -1.04
CA LEU A 61 9.76 -24.67 -1.91
C LEU A 61 10.60 -25.41 -2.97
N ALA A 62 10.03 -26.49 -3.49
CA ALA A 62 10.61 -27.26 -4.59
C ALA A 62 10.67 -26.42 -5.88
N ALA A 63 11.54 -26.82 -6.80
CA ALA A 63 11.76 -26.14 -8.08
C ALA A 63 10.64 -26.43 -9.11
N ASP A 64 9.39 -26.48 -8.66
CA ASP A 64 8.24 -26.80 -9.48
C ASP A 64 7.43 -25.54 -9.78
N HIS A 65 6.78 -25.52 -10.94
CA HIS A 65 5.79 -24.51 -11.24
C HIS A 65 4.53 -24.80 -10.43
N GLU A 66 4.14 -23.86 -9.57
CA GLU A 66 2.97 -24.00 -8.71
C GLU A 66 2.24 -22.65 -8.59
N THR A 67 0.92 -22.69 -8.53
CA THR A 67 0.10 -21.54 -8.16
C THR A 67 -0.66 -21.86 -6.89
N GLN A 68 -0.52 -20.99 -5.89
CA GLN A 68 -1.23 -21.06 -4.62
C GLN A 68 -2.14 -19.85 -4.50
N GLU A 69 -3.33 -20.05 -3.96
CA GLU A 69 -4.30 -18.97 -3.75
C GLU A 69 -4.99 -19.11 -2.41
N GLY A 70 -5.51 -18.01 -1.90
CA GLY A 70 -6.22 -18.02 -0.63
C GLY A 70 -6.88 -16.71 -0.29
N GLN A 71 -7.52 -16.70 0.87
CA GLN A 71 -8.21 -15.54 1.42
C GLN A 71 -7.97 -15.46 2.92
N PHE A 72 -7.72 -14.26 3.42
CA PHE A 72 -7.66 -13.94 4.84
C PHE A 72 -9.06 -13.59 5.37
N GLU A 73 -9.27 -13.78 6.68
CA GLU A 73 -10.57 -13.56 7.33
C GLU A 73 -11.09 -12.12 7.19
N ASP A 74 -10.20 -11.14 7.02
CA ASP A 74 -10.52 -9.73 6.86
C ASP A 74 -10.81 -9.32 5.41
N GLY A 75 -10.94 -10.29 4.49
CA GLY A 75 -11.40 -10.08 3.12
C GLY A 75 -10.28 -9.87 2.09
N TYR A 76 -9.01 -9.92 2.49
CA TYR A 76 -7.88 -9.88 1.56
C TYR A 76 -7.77 -11.20 0.81
N ARG A 77 -7.72 -11.15 -0.51
CA ARG A 77 -7.49 -12.33 -1.37
C ARG A 77 -6.07 -12.28 -1.89
N TRP A 78 -5.44 -13.43 -2.09
CA TRP A 78 -4.09 -13.48 -2.61
C TRP A 78 -3.88 -14.63 -3.58
N GLN A 79 -2.91 -14.46 -4.47
CA GLN A 79 -2.46 -15.46 -5.42
C GLN A 79 -0.93 -15.38 -5.54
N LEU A 80 -0.25 -16.49 -5.28
CA LEU A 80 1.19 -16.66 -5.44
C LEU A 80 1.43 -17.58 -6.63
N THR A 81 2.22 -17.13 -7.59
CA THR A 81 2.70 -17.94 -8.71
C THR A 81 4.19 -18.16 -8.58
N ILE A 82 4.60 -19.42 -8.64
CA ILE A 82 5.98 -19.88 -8.51
C ILE A 82 6.43 -20.36 -9.88
N THR A 83 7.50 -19.78 -10.39
CA THR A 83 8.04 -20.11 -11.71
C THR A 83 9.53 -20.38 -11.59
N PRO A 84 10.01 -21.59 -11.93
CA PRO A 84 11.43 -21.87 -12.06
C PRO A 84 12.03 -21.02 -13.18
N ILE A 85 13.13 -20.33 -12.89
CA ILE A 85 13.87 -19.53 -13.85
C ILE A 85 15.35 -19.88 -13.79
N ASP A 86 16.01 -19.87 -14.95
CA ASP A 86 17.44 -20.08 -15.05
C ASP A 86 18.14 -18.74 -15.27
N ILE A 87 19.05 -18.36 -14.38
CA ILE A 87 19.83 -17.13 -14.54
C ILE A 87 21.12 -17.44 -15.27
N LEU A 88 21.23 -16.95 -16.51
CA LEU A 88 22.41 -17.08 -17.33
C LEU A 88 23.42 -15.96 -17.00
N PRO A 89 24.67 -16.28 -16.62
CA PRO A 89 25.68 -15.26 -16.36
C PRO A 89 26.11 -14.55 -17.66
N PRO A 90 26.44 -13.24 -17.61
CA PRO A 90 26.84 -12.49 -18.80
C PRO A 90 28.16 -13.02 -19.39
N PRO A 91 28.30 -13.09 -20.72
CA PRO A 91 29.54 -13.52 -21.38
C PRO A 91 30.72 -12.59 -21.01
N PRO A 92 31.96 -13.09 -20.89
CA PRO A 92 32.46 -14.41 -21.29
C PRO A 92 32.42 -15.45 -20.15
N ALA A 93 31.50 -15.35 -19.20
CA ALA A 93 31.49 -16.24 -18.04
C ALA A 93 31.15 -17.71 -18.40
N GLU A 94 32.13 -18.61 -18.28
CA GLU A 94 31.95 -20.08 -18.21
C GLU A 94 31.39 -20.51 -16.84
N LYS A 95 30.42 -19.76 -16.30
CA LYS A 95 29.83 -20.05 -15.00
C LYS A 95 28.58 -20.93 -15.18
N PRO A 96 28.32 -21.88 -14.25
CA PRO A 96 27.13 -22.71 -14.31
C PRO A 96 25.85 -21.88 -14.19
N VAL A 97 24.80 -22.35 -14.86
CA VAL A 97 23.43 -21.81 -14.74
C VAL A 97 23.00 -21.89 -13.28
N ILE A 98 22.47 -20.78 -12.74
CA ILE A 98 21.97 -20.74 -11.37
C ILE A 98 20.45 -20.93 -11.43
N PRO A 99 19.91 -22.08 -11.00
CA PRO A 99 18.47 -22.25 -10.92
C PRO A 99 17.92 -21.33 -9.81
N MET A 100 16.91 -20.57 -10.14
CA MET A 100 16.19 -19.70 -9.22
C MET A 100 14.67 -19.94 -9.34
N LEU A 101 13.94 -19.49 -8.35
CA LEU A 101 12.48 -19.45 -8.37
C LEU A 101 12.03 -18.00 -8.34
N GLN A 102 11.22 -17.62 -9.31
CA GLN A 102 10.48 -16.37 -9.31
C GLN A 102 9.16 -16.58 -8.57
N LEU A 103 8.90 -15.73 -7.59
CA LEU A 103 7.69 -15.70 -6.77
C LEU A 103 6.93 -14.43 -7.11
N ASP A 104 5.82 -14.56 -7.85
CA ASP A 104 4.91 -13.48 -8.19
C ASP A 104 3.71 -13.52 -7.25
N LEU A 105 3.60 -12.55 -6.35
CA LEU A 105 2.54 -12.48 -5.36
C LEU A 105 1.63 -11.28 -5.60
N ASP A 106 0.35 -11.57 -5.81
CA ASP A 106 -0.71 -10.60 -5.91
C ASP A 106 -1.63 -10.64 -4.69
N ILE A 107 -1.91 -9.49 -4.09
CA ILE A 107 -2.85 -9.33 -2.98
C ILE A 107 -3.91 -8.31 -3.36
N PHE A 108 -5.17 -8.69 -3.21
CA PHE A 108 -6.34 -7.92 -3.58
C PHE A 108 -7.19 -7.57 -2.34
N TRP A 109 -7.67 -6.33 -2.27
CA TRP A 109 -8.59 -5.88 -1.24
C TRP A 109 -9.54 -4.79 -1.74
N GLN A 110 -10.64 -4.57 -1.02
CA GLN A 110 -11.60 -3.53 -1.35
C GLN A 110 -11.29 -2.23 -0.59
N ASP A 111 -11.24 -1.11 -1.32
CA ASP A 111 -11.16 0.26 -0.79
C ASP A 111 -12.43 1.03 -1.20
N GLY A 112 -13.45 0.97 -0.34
CA GLY A 112 -14.79 1.44 -0.66
C GLY A 112 -15.44 0.59 -1.73
N ASN A 113 -15.64 1.15 -2.92
CA ASN A 113 -16.24 0.45 -4.08
C ASN A 113 -15.22 0.11 -5.17
N LYS A 114 -13.92 0.24 -4.87
CA LYS A 114 -12.83 -0.05 -5.81
C LYS A 114 -11.98 -1.18 -5.25
N GLU A 115 -11.70 -2.17 -6.09
CA GLU A 115 -10.68 -3.16 -5.78
C GLU A 115 -9.28 -2.56 -5.99
N ARG A 116 -8.37 -2.90 -5.08
CA ARG A 116 -6.96 -2.53 -5.09
C ARG A 116 -6.13 -3.80 -5.12
N GLN A 117 -4.94 -3.68 -5.68
CA GLN A 117 -3.98 -4.76 -5.83
C GLN A 117 -2.60 -4.29 -5.40
N LEU A 118 -1.88 -5.16 -4.69
CA LEU A 118 -0.45 -5.07 -4.43
C LEU A 118 0.20 -6.26 -5.14
N HIS A 119 1.09 -5.97 -6.09
CA HIS A 119 1.90 -6.96 -6.78
C HIS A 119 3.34 -6.89 -6.26
N LEU A 120 3.89 -8.01 -5.81
CA LEU A 120 5.28 -8.14 -5.38
C LEU A 120 5.95 -9.29 -6.13
N GLN A 121 7.17 -9.04 -6.57
CA GLN A 121 8.02 -10.06 -7.18
C GLN A 121 9.21 -10.31 -6.27
N SER A 122 9.51 -11.57 -6.02
CA SER A 122 10.67 -11.99 -5.26
C SER A 122 11.43 -13.09 -5.99
N LEU A 123 12.75 -13.12 -5.78
CA LEU A 123 13.63 -14.17 -6.29
C LEU A 123 14.15 -14.98 -5.12
N SER A 124 13.96 -16.29 -5.19
CA SER A 124 14.47 -17.24 -4.18
C SER A 124 15.30 -18.33 -4.84
N ARG A 125 16.16 -18.98 -4.06
CA ARG A 125 16.85 -20.19 -4.53
C ARG A 125 15.92 -21.39 -4.29
N PRO A 126 15.84 -22.33 -5.23
CA PRO A 126 15.15 -23.59 -4.97
C PRO A 126 15.84 -24.32 -3.82
N HIS A 127 15.07 -25.09 -3.05
CA HIS A 127 15.68 -25.94 -2.03
C HIS A 127 16.46 -27.09 -2.71
N GLU A 128 17.68 -27.35 -2.24
CA GLU A 128 18.44 -28.53 -2.65
C GLU A 128 17.90 -29.75 -1.90
N THR A 129 17.12 -30.60 -2.57
CA THR A 129 16.89 -31.97 -2.09
C THR A 129 18.23 -32.71 -2.08
N LYS A 130 18.72 -33.04 -0.89
CA LYS A 130 19.86 -33.95 -0.70
C LYS A 130 19.43 -35.42 -0.82
#